data_AF-V2KFJ7-F1
#
_entry.id   AF-V2KFJ7-F1
#
_cell.length_a   1.000
_cell.length_b   1.000
_cell.length_c   1.000
_cell.angle_alpha   90.00
_cell.angle_beta   90.00
_cell.angle_gamma   90.00
#
_symmetry.space_group_name_H-M   'P 1'
#
loop_
_entity.id
_entity.type
_entity.pdbx_description
1 polymer ?
#
loop_
_entity_poly.entity_id
_entity_poly.type
_entity_poly.pdbx_seq_one_letter_code
_entity_poly.pdbx_strand_id
1 'polypeptide(L)'
;QDGALVLLTGGVSEQPLVDSVCAASGHPRVIGIAGQLTLGQMGALVEHADLLISNNSGPVHLSAALGTPVVDLYALTNPQHTPWQVPHRTLYADVPCRYCYKSVCPQQHHRCLNDVEVADVVGAARELLAGAPAEATNVLPPLVVPAPVMPPLPPVRASGAVLAT
;
A
#
# COMPACT_ATOMS: atom_id res chain seq x y z
N GLN A 1 3.31 -0.26 -23.50
CA GLN A 1 2.62 0.47 -24.58
C GLN A 1 2.31 1.93 -24.22
N ASP A 2 2.57 2.38 -22.99
CA ASP A 2 2.30 3.76 -22.55
C ASP A 2 3.54 4.67 -22.53
N GLY A 3 4.71 4.15 -22.91
CA GLY A 3 5.91 4.97 -23.03
C GLY A 3 6.45 5.51 -21.70
N ALA A 4 6.21 4.84 -20.56
CA ALA A 4 6.81 5.20 -19.26
C ALA A 4 8.26 4.72 -19.11
N LEU A 5 9.06 5.47 -18.33
CA LEU A 5 10.32 5.01 -17.76
C LEU A 5 10.01 4.43 -16.38
N VAL A 6 10.43 3.20 -16.11
CA VAL A 6 10.17 2.51 -14.85
C VAL A 6 11.49 2.36 -14.10
N LEU A 7 11.57 2.97 -12.93
CA LEU A 7 12.68 2.80 -12.00
C LEU A 7 12.25 1.85 -10.88
N LEU A 8 12.93 0.70 -10.80
CA LEU A 8 12.72 -0.29 -9.75
C LEU A 8 13.70 -0.02 -8.63
N THR A 9 13.17 0.31 -7.46
CA THR A 9 13.94 0.70 -6.27
C THR A 9 13.70 -0.28 -5.12
N GLY A 10 14.47 -0.14 -4.05
CA GLY A 10 14.44 -1.00 -2.87
C GLY A 10 15.72 -0.84 -2.06
N GLY A 11 15.77 -1.49 -0.89
CA GLY A 11 16.99 -1.60 -0.10
C GLY A 11 18.03 -2.50 -0.76
N VAL A 12 19.26 -2.50 -0.23
CA VAL A 12 20.35 -3.37 -0.70
C VAL A 12 19.95 -4.85 -0.67
N SER A 13 19.16 -5.27 0.32
CA SER A 13 18.66 -6.65 0.44
C SER A 13 17.68 -7.05 -0.67
N GLU A 14 17.10 -6.08 -1.38
CA GLU A 14 16.10 -6.31 -2.44
C GLU A 14 16.72 -6.30 -3.85
N GLN A 15 18.03 -6.06 -3.97
CA GLN A 15 18.74 -6.07 -5.26
C GLN A 15 18.48 -7.36 -6.07
N PRO A 16 18.55 -8.58 -5.50
CA PRO A 16 18.28 -9.79 -6.27
C PRO A 16 16.86 -9.86 -6.83
N LEU A 17 15.88 -9.31 -6.08
CA LEU A 17 14.49 -9.25 -6.52
C LEU A 17 14.35 -8.25 -7.68
N VAL A 18 14.91 -7.05 -7.53
CA VAL A 18 14.88 -6.03 -8.58
C VAL A 18 15.56 -6.51 -9.86
N ASP A 19 16.72 -7.16 -9.76
CA ASP A 19 17.44 -7.73 -10.90
C ASP A 19 16.60 -8.79 -11.62
N SER A 20 15.90 -9.65 -10.87
CA SER A 20 15.02 -10.67 -11.44
C SER A 20 13.85 -10.05 -12.25
N VAL A 21 13.27 -8.95 -11.76
CA VAL A 21 12.18 -8.25 -12.45
C VAL A 21 12.70 -7.52 -13.68
N CYS A 22 13.87 -6.86 -13.61
CA CYS A 22 14.54 -6.25 -14.76
C CYS A 22 14.81 -7.29 -15.86
N ALA A 23 15.37 -8.45 -15.48
CA ALA A 23 15.68 -9.53 -16.41
C ALA A 23 14.42 -10.12 -17.05
N ALA A 24 13.37 -10.37 -16.25
CA ALA A 24 12.09 -10.88 -16.75
C ALA A 24 11.37 -9.89 -17.67
N SER A 25 11.49 -8.58 -17.38
CA SER A 25 10.96 -7.52 -18.24
C SER A 25 11.68 -7.46 -19.59
N GLY A 26 13.02 -7.57 -19.60
CA GLY A 26 13.84 -7.48 -20.80
C GLY A 26 13.73 -6.14 -21.54
N HIS A 27 13.08 -5.14 -20.95
CA HIS A 27 12.77 -3.87 -21.60
C HIS A 27 13.77 -2.78 -21.19
N PRO A 28 14.37 -2.03 -22.14
CA PRO A 28 15.45 -1.06 -21.85
C PRO A 28 15.02 0.14 -20.99
N ARG A 29 13.71 0.31 -20.77
CA ARG A 29 13.12 1.37 -19.94
C ARG A 29 12.71 0.89 -18.56
N VAL A 30 13.11 -0.31 -18.17
CA VAL A 30 12.98 -0.81 -16.80
C VAL A 30 14.39 -0.86 -16.21
N ILE A 31 14.67 0.00 -15.25
CA ILE A 31 16.02 0.20 -14.70
C ILE A 31 15.98 -0.08 -13.19
N GLY A 32 16.84 -1.00 -12.75
CA GLY A 32 17.01 -1.31 -11.33
C GLY A 32 18.02 -0.38 -10.66
N ILE A 33 17.61 0.23 -9.54
CA ILE A 33 18.43 1.14 -8.73
C ILE A 33 18.37 0.79 -7.22
N ALA A 34 18.05 -0.45 -6.88
CA ALA A 34 18.01 -0.92 -5.50
C ALA A 34 19.34 -0.67 -4.79
N GLY A 35 19.29 -0.27 -3.52
CA GLY A 35 20.48 0.00 -2.70
C GLY A 35 21.32 1.21 -3.14
N GLN A 36 20.93 1.94 -4.18
CA GLN A 36 21.71 3.08 -4.71
C GLN A 36 21.26 4.43 -4.13
N LEU A 37 20.12 4.47 -3.43
CA LEU A 37 19.53 5.71 -2.92
C LEU A 37 19.63 5.78 -1.39
N THR A 38 20.05 6.93 -0.88
CA THR A 38 19.79 7.34 0.50
C THR A 38 18.30 7.67 0.68
N LEU A 39 17.82 7.80 1.93
CA LEU A 39 16.43 8.18 2.20
C LEU A 39 16.05 9.53 1.56
N GLY A 40 16.94 10.52 1.61
CA GLY A 40 16.71 11.82 0.97
C GLY A 40 16.62 11.72 -0.55
N GLN A 41 17.47 10.90 -1.18
CA GLN A 41 17.41 10.66 -2.63
C GLN A 41 16.16 9.85 -3.03
N MET A 42 15.69 8.92 -2.18
CA MET A 42 14.39 8.28 -2.37
C MET A 42 13.26 9.29 -2.34
N GLY A 43 13.27 10.23 -1.39
CA GLY A 43 12.30 11.32 -1.34
C GLY A 43 12.29 12.15 -2.63
N ALA A 44 13.46 12.59 -3.10
CA ALA A 44 13.58 13.34 -4.35
C ALA A 44 13.10 12.54 -5.57
N LEU A 45 13.38 11.23 -5.61
CA LEU A 45 12.87 10.35 -6.66
C LEU A 45 11.34 10.27 -6.64
N VAL A 46 10.73 10.10 -5.46
CA VAL A 46 9.28 10.06 -5.30
C VAL A 46 8.67 11.40 -5.72
N GLU A 47 9.22 12.53 -5.27
CA GLU A 47 8.75 13.88 -5.61
C GLU A 47 8.73 14.16 -7.12
N HIS A 48 9.71 13.64 -7.86
CA HIS A 48 9.82 13.83 -9.30
C HIS A 48 9.15 12.73 -10.15
N ALA A 49 8.58 11.69 -9.53
CA ALA A 49 7.88 10.65 -10.25
C ALA A 49 6.47 11.10 -10.65
N ASP A 50 6.04 10.75 -11.87
CA ASP A 50 4.64 10.97 -12.29
C ASP A 50 3.65 10.06 -11.52
N LEU A 51 4.14 8.91 -11.04
CA LEU A 51 3.37 7.91 -10.31
C LEU A 51 4.31 7.00 -9.50
N LEU A 52 3.92 6.69 -8.26
CA LEU A 52 4.49 5.61 -7.45
C LEU A 52 3.61 4.36 -7.52
N ILE A 53 4.20 3.19 -7.74
CA ILE A 53 3.53 1.90 -7.55
C ILE A 53 4.33 1.16 -6.49
N SER A 54 3.70 0.78 -5.38
CA SER A 54 4.41 0.21 -4.24
C SER A 54 3.52 -0.69 -3.39
N ASN A 55 4.13 -1.63 -2.67
CA ASN A 55 3.49 -2.20 -1.49
C ASN A 55 3.41 -1.15 -0.37
N ASN A 56 2.44 -1.28 0.53
CA ASN A 56 2.28 -0.36 1.66
C ASN A 56 3.52 -0.36 2.58
N SER A 57 4.41 0.61 2.33
CA SER A 57 5.73 0.73 2.93
C SER A 57 6.15 2.21 2.96
N GLY A 58 7.37 2.50 3.45
CA GLY A 58 7.88 3.87 3.62
C GLY A 58 7.61 4.83 2.45
N PRO A 59 7.91 4.46 1.18
CA PRO A 59 7.65 5.30 0.01
C PRO A 59 6.19 5.76 -0.16
N VAL A 60 5.21 4.91 0.18
CA VAL A 60 3.79 5.28 0.14
C VAL A 60 3.48 6.42 1.11
N HIS A 61 4.10 6.43 2.27
CA HIS A 61 3.93 7.52 3.24
C HIS A 61 4.69 8.78 2.84
N LEU A 62 5.83 8.66 2.14
CA LEU A 62 6.52 9.81 1.56
C LEU A 62 5.66 10.49 0.49
N SER A 63 4.92 9.72 -0.31
CA SER A 63 4.08 10.26 -1.38
C SER A 63 3.00 11.21 -0.84
N ALA A 64 2.46 10.94 0.35
CA ALA A 64 1.54 11.84 1.06
C ALA A 64 2.14 13.23 1.32
N ALA A 65 3.42 13.29 1.70
CA ALA A 65 4.11 14.55 1.96
C ALA A 65 4.56 15.27 0.67
N LEU A 66 4.84 14.50 -0.39
CA LEU A 66 5.42 15.01 -1.64
C LEU A 66 4.37 15.25 -2.74
N GLY A 67 3.13 14.81 -2.54
CA GLY A 67 2.03 14.98 -3.49
C GLY A 67 2.06 14.00 -4.67
N THR A 68 2.95 13.01 -4.66
CA THR A 68 3.11 12.04 -5.74
C THR A 68 1.95 11.03 -5.76
N PRO A 69 1.20 10.90 -6.87
CA PRO A 69 0.14 9.90 -6.99
C PRO A 69 0.65 8.48 -6.71
N VAL A 70 -0.16 7.63 -6.09
CA VAL A 70 0.27 6.28 -5.69
C VAL A 70 -0.76 5.18 -5.97
N VAL A 71 -0.32 4.11 -6.63
CA VAL A 71 -1.01 2.81 -6.58
C VAL A 71 -0.40 2.02 -5.42
N ASP A 72 -1.17 1.84 -4.36
CA ASP A 72 -0.77 1.13 -3.15
C ASP A 72 -1.32 -0.31 -3.17
N LEU A 73 -0.43 -1.29 -3.30
CA LEU A 73 -0.74 -2.71 -3.18
C LEU A 73 -0.71 -3.07 -1.70
N TYR A 74 -1.86 -3.00 -1.04
CA TYR A 74 -1.92 -3.13 0.41
C TYR A 74 -2.73 -4.35 0.85
N ALA A 75 -2.13 -5.22 1.66
CA ALA A 75 -2.82 -6.36 2.29
C ALA A 75 -4.00 -5.98 3.21
N LEU A 76 -4.25 -4.68 3.39
CA LEU A 76 -5.31 -4.11 4.22
C LEU A 76 -5.29 -4.65 5.65
N THR A 77 -4.09 -4.73 6.23
CA THR A 77 -3.87 -5.23 7.59
C THR A 77 -4.31 -4.23 8.66
N ASN A 78 -4.18 -2.94 8.39
CA ASN A 78 -4.66 -1.81 9.20
C ASN A 78 -5.19 -0.70 8.28
N PRO A 79 -6.52 -0.44 8.25
CA PRO A 79 -7.09 0.57 7.35
C PRO A 79 -6.61 1.99 7.62
N GLN A 80 -6.01 2.26 8.79
CA GLN A 80 -5.45 3.58 9.12
C GLN A 80 -4.13 3.88 8.36
N HIS A 81 -3.51 2.89 7.74
CA HIS A 81 -2.22 3.04 7.05
C HIS A 81 -2.36 3.22 5.53
N THR A 82 -3.57 3.39 5.01
CA THR A 82 -3.77 3.74 3.60
C THR A 82 -3.16 5.11 3.27
N PRO A 83 -2.86 5.40 1.99
CA PRO A 83 -2.31 6.70 1.60
C PRO A 83 -3.18 7.86 2.09
N TRP A 84 -2.54 8.91 2.60
CA TRP A 84 -3.22 10.03 3.24
C TRP A 84 -3.12 11.29 2.38
N GLN A 85 -4.28 11.86 2.01
CA GLN A 85 -4.38 13.16 1.32
C GLN A 85 -3.54 13.30 0.04
N VAL A 86 -3.35 12.21 -0.69
CA VAL A 86 -2.66 12.17 -1.99
C VAL A 86 -3.50 11.40 -2.99
N PRO A 87 -3.47 11.70 -4.30
CA PRO A 87 -4.18 10.89 -5.27
C PRO A 87 -3.71 9.44 -5.24
N HIS A 88 -4.64 8.51 -5.00
CA HIS A 88 -4.24 7.12 -4.85
C HIS A 88 -5.30 6.11 -5.29
N ARG A 89 -4.83 4.88 -5.45
CA ARG A 89 -5.62 3.66 -5.60
C ARG A 89 -5.07 2.62 -4.65
N THR A 90 -5.85 2.24 -3.65
CA THR A 90 -5.47 1.16 -2.72
C THR A 90 -6.07 -0.14 -3.24
N LEU A 91 -5.23 -1.02 -3.79
CA LEU A 91 -5.64 -2.28 -4.39
C LEU A 91 -5.39 -3.44 -3.43
N TYR A 92 -6.44 -4.24 -3.25
CA TYR A 92 -6.46 -5.42 -2.41
C TYR A 92 -7.61 -6.32 -2.86
N ALA A 93 -7.46 -7.62 -2.65
CA ALA A 93 -8.57 -8.55 -2.74
C ALA A 93 -9.29 -8.62 -1.40
N ASP A 94 -10.62 -8.57 -1.45
CA ASP A 94 -11.42 -8.64 -0.23
C ASP A 94 -11.43 -10.07 0.34
N VAL A 95 -10.97 -10.24 1.59
CA VAL A 95 -10.81 -11.54 2.23
C VAL A 95 -11.35 -11.53 3.67
N PRO A 96 -11.82 -12.69 4.20
CA PRO A 96 -12.36 -12.76 5.56
C PRO A 96 -11.36 -12.37 6.66
N CYS A 97 -10.06 -12.58 6.43
CA CYS A 97 -9.00 -12.24 7.38
C CYS A 97 -8.46 -10.81 7.25
N ARG A 98 -9.15 -9.91 6.51
CA ARG A 98 -8.79 -8.48 6.42
C ARG A 98 -8.71 -7.85 7.81
N TYR A 99 -7.97 -6.75 7.95
CA TYR A 99 -7.76 -6.06 9.23
C TYR A 99 -7.14 -6.96 10.30
N CYS A 100 -6.22 -7.86 9.92
CA CYS A 100 -5.60 -8.79 10.86
C CYS A 100 -4.53 -8.15 11.76
N TYR A 101 -4.06 -6.94 11.46
CA TYR A 101 -2.97 -6.25 12.15
C TYR A 101 -1.68 -7.09 12.28
N LYS A 102 -1.41 -7.98 11.32
CA LYS A 102 -0.20 -8.82 11.30
C LYS A 102 0.73 -8.44 10.15
N SER A 103 2.02 -8.33 10.46
CA SER A 103 3.08 -8.13 9.45
C SER A 103 3.46 -9.42 8.72
N VAL A 104 3.20 -10.59 9.32
CA VAL A 104 3.37 -11.92 8.72
C VAL A 104 2.01 -12.58 8.62
N CYS A 105 1.63 -13.07 7.44
CA CYS A 105 0.31 -13.63 7.22
C CYS A 105 0.12 -14.93 8.03
N PRO A 106 -0.81 -14.95 9.02
CA PRO A 106 -1.04 -16.16 9.81
C PRO A 106 -1.73 -17.27 9.01
N GLN A 107 -2.40 -16.90 7.91
CA GLN A 107 -3.08 -17.83 7.03
C GLN A 107 -2.17 -18.37 5.91
N GLN A 108 -0.96 -17.83 5.76
CA GLN A 108 0.07 -18.21 4.78
C GLN A 108 -0.31 -18.15 3.29
N HIS A 109 -1.56 -17.83 2.95
CA HIS A 109 -2.03 -17.79 1.55
C HIS A 109 -1.88 -16.43 0.86
N HIS A 110 -1.72 -15.33 1.63
CA HIS A 110 -1.55 -13.96 1.10
C HIS A 110 -2.59 -13.53 0.04
N ARG A 111 -3.80 -14.07 0.09
CA ARG A 111 -4.85 -13.86 -0.94
C ARG A 111 -5.27 -12.39 -1.05
N CYS A 112 -5.17 -11.62 0.03
CA CYS A 112 -5.40 -10.17 0.00
C CYS A 112 -4.52 -9.41 -1.00
N LEU A 113 -3.36 -9.98 -1.39
CA LEU A 113 -2.48 -9.44 -2.42
C LEU A 113 -2.41 -10.35 -3.67
N ASN A 114 -2.37 -11.67 -3.49
CA ASN A 114 -2.21 -12.62 -4.59
C ASN A 114 -3.42 -12.66 -5.54
N ASP A 115 -4.61 -12.28 -5.07
CA ASP A 115 -5.82 -12.25 -5.89
C ASP A 115 -6.03 -10.84 -6.52
N VAL A 116 -5.06 -9.92 -6.43
CA VAL A 116 -5.09 -8.63 -7.15
C VAL A 116 -4.58 -8.86 -8.56
N GLU A 117 -5.42 -8.55 -9.55
CA GLU A 117 -5.06 -8.75 -10.96
C GLU A 117 -4.12 -7.67 -11.48
N VAL A 118 -3.16 -8.07 -12.32
CA VAL A 118 -2.21 -7.12 -12.95
C VAL A 118 -2.96 -6.08 -13.79
N ALA A 119 -4.07 -6.45 -14.40
CA ALA A 119 -4.91 -5.55 -15.18
C ALA A 119 -5.46 -4.40 -14.33
N ASP A 120 -5.83 -4.66 -13.07
CA ASP A 120 -6.34 -3.64 -12.14
C ASP A 120 -5.22 -2.66 -11.76
N VAL A 121 -4.01 -3.16 -11.54
CA VAL A 121 -2.82 -2.33 -11.28
C VAL A 121 -2.51 -1.41 -12.46
N VAL A 122 -2.54 -1.95 -13.68
CA VAL A 122 -2.30 -1.15 -14.90
C VAL A 122 -3.43 -0.14 -15.14
N GLY A 123 -4.68 -0.51 -14.88
CA GLY A 123 -5.83 0.39 -14.97
C GLY A 123 -5.71 1.56 -14.00
N ALA A 124 -5.46 1.27 -12.72
CA ALA A 124 -5.23 2.25 -11.66
C ALA A 124 -4.06 3.20 -12.00
N ALA A 125 -2.96 2.66 -12.52
CA ALA A 125 -1.81 3.46 -12.94
C ALA A 125 -2.17 4.44 -14.08
N ARG A 126 -2.90 3.97 -15.10
CA ARG A 126 -3.34 4.81 -16.22
C ARG A 126 -4.31 5.90 -15.79
N GLU A 127 -5.23 5.60 -14.87
CA GLU A 127 -6.15 6.60 -14.32
C GLU A 127 -5.40 7.74 -13.62
N LEU A 128 -4.46 7.40 -12.73
CA LEU A 128 -3.68 8.40 -11.99
C LEU A 128 -2.76 9.21 -12.92
N LEU A 129 -2.12 8.56 -13.90
CA LEU A 129 -1.31 9.26 -14.92
C LEU A 129 -2.15 10.18 -15.82
N ALA A 130 -3.43 9.90 -16.01
CA ALA A 130 -4.36 10.75 -16.74
C ALA A 130 -4.90 11.92 -15.91
N GLY A 131 -4.46 12.07 -14.65
CA GLY A 131 -4.89 13.15 -13.75
C GLY A 131 -6.25 12.91 -13.09
N ALA A 132 -6.66 11.65 -12.92
CA ALA A 132 -7.88 11.34 -12.16
C ALA A 132 -7.78 11.92 -10.73
N PRO A 133 -8.89 12.46 -10.18
CA PRO A 133 -8.91 13.02 -8.84
C PRO A 133 -8.59 11.96 -7.79
N ALA A 134 -8.27 12.43 -6.57
CA ALA A 134 -7.68 11.61 -5.53
C ALA A 134 -8.53 10.41 -5.08
N GLU A 135 -9.84 10.43 -5.37
CA GLU A 135 -10.75 9.32 -5.09
C GLU A 135 -11.38 8.77 -6.37
N ALA A 136 -11.04 7.51 -6.68
CA ALA A 136 -11.99 6.54 -7.22
C ALA A 136 -11.55 5.12 -6.84
N THR A 137 -12.40 4.36 -6.14
CA THR A 137 -12.33 2.89 -5.83
C THR A 137 -11.16 2.42 -4.93
N ASN A 138 -11.33 1.76 -3.77
CA ASN A 138 -12.43 1.04 -3.11
C ASN A 138 -12.87 1.75 -1.82
N VAL A 139 -14.17 1.88 -1.59
CA VAL A 139 -14.70 2.14 -0.24
C VAL A 139 -14.16 1.02 0.66
N LEU A 140 -13.34 1.38 1.66
CA LEU A 140 -12.85 0.42 2.64
C LEU A 140 -14.05 -0.41 3.13
N PRO A 141 -13.99 -1.76 3.08
CA PRO A 141 -15.08 -2.56 3.58
C PRO A 141 -15.34 -2.15 5.03
N PRO A 142 -16.61 -2.09 5.46
CA PRO A 142 -16.94 -1.65 6.79
C PRO A 142 -16.12 -2.44 7.81
N LEU A 143 -15.64 -1.76 8.85
CA LEU A 143 -15.04 -2.39 10.01
C LEU A 143 -16.09 -3.30 10.65
N VAL A 144 -16.16 -4.56 10.21
CA VAL A 144 -16.91 -5.59 10.91
C VAL A 144 -16.04 -6.01 12.08
N VAL A 145 -16.13 -5.28 13.17
CA VAL A 145 -15.50 -5.67 14.42
C VAL A 145 -16.23 -6.93 14.91
N PRO A 146 -15.62 -8.13 14.90
CA PRO A 146 -16.25 -9.26 15.57
C PRO A 146 -16.49 -8.85 17.02
N ALA A 147 -17.70 -9.07 17.53
CA ALA A 147 -18.05 -8.69 18.89
C ALA A 147 -16.96 -9.21 19.84
N PRO A 148 -16.41 -8.36 20.73
CA PRO A 148 -15.41 -8.82 21.67
C PRO A 148 -16.02 -9.96 22.49
N VAL A 149 -15.35 -11.10 22.53
CA VAL A 149 -15.65 -12.14 23.52
C VAL A 149 -15.22 -11.57 24.87
N MET A 150 -16.13 -10.84 25.52
CA MET A 150 -15.87 -10.29 26.84
C MET A 150 -15.95 -11.42 27.87
N PRO A 151 -14.88 -11.72 28.62
CA PRO A 151 -15.01 -12.52 29.83
C PRO A 151 -15.96 -11.81 30.81
N PRO A 152 -16.67 -12.54 31.68
CA PRO A 152 -17.60 -11.93 32.62
C PRO A 152 -16.89 -10.87 33.46
N LEU A 153 -17.41 -9.64 33.42
CA LEU A 153 -16.90 -8.53 34.21
C LEU A 153 -17.06 -8.85 35.70
N PRO A 154 -16.04 -8.62 36.54
CA PRO A 154 -16.22 -8.62 37.99
C PRO A 154 -17.19 -7.49 38.39
N PRO A 155 -17.93 -7.63 39.51
CA PRO A 155 -18.90 -6.62 39.93
C PRO A 155 -18.19 -5.28 40.19
N VAL A 156 -18.54 -4.26 39.42
CA VAL A 156 -18.00 -2.89 39.56
C VAL A 156 -18.85 -2.13 40.58
N ARG A 157 -18.21 -1.56 41.61
CA ARG A 157 -18.84 -0.57 42.49
C ARG A 157 -18.98 0.75 41.74
N ALA A 158 -20.20 1.30 41.72
CA ALA A 158 -20.51 2.55 41.06
C ALA A 158 -19.69 3.72 41.64
N SER A 159 -18.86 4.35 40.81
CA SER A 159 -18.45 5.73 40.98
C SER A 159 -18.44 6.37 39.60
N GLY A 160 -19.23 7.43 39.43
CA GLY A 160 -19.52 8.04 38.13
C GLY A 160 -18.34 8.83 37.58
N ALA A 161 -17.93 8.49 36.36
CA ALA A 161 -17.23 9.38 35.45
C ALA A 161 -17.48 8.91 34.01
N VAL A 162 -17.97 9.82 33.16
CA VAL A 162 -18.15 9.63 31.72
C VAL A 162 -16.94 10.25 31.04
N LEU A 163 -16.24 9.48 30.19
CA LEU A 163 -15.24 10.00 29.26
C LEU A 163 -15.73 9.74 27.85
N ALA A 164 -15.93 10.82 27.10
CA ALA A 164 -16.23 10.79 25.67
C ALA A 164 -14.93 10.90 24.88
N THR A 165 -14.84 10.12 23.80
CA THR A 165 -14.01 10.42 22.62
C THR A 165 -14.91 10.40 21.41
#